data_AF-A0A7L3L9G0-F1
#
_entry.id   AF-A0A7L3L9G0-F1
#
_cell.length_a   1.000
_cell.length_b   1.000
_cell.length_c   1.000
_cell.angle_alpha   90.00
_cell.angle_beta   90.00
_cell.angle_gamma   90.00
#
_symmetry.space_group_name_H-M   'P 1'
#
loop_
_entity.id
_entity.type
_entity.pdbx_description
1 polymer ?
#
loop_
_entity_poly.entity_id
_entity_poly.type
_entity_poly.pdbx_seq_one_letter_code
_entity_poly.pdbx_strand_id
1 'polypeptide(L)'
;GIHYVGQMHEGSVLRVALDQLTDGQLCWHRLPDPYDEVSLGPRRYQLHSGKVDFVTALEEQFPNEKEAIKEFMRLSKVASRHVPLLVLLKMVPLWLASFLVHTGLIYWISPIFHMAATSHGQAMAQLTADPDLRALLSYIFYGMAPQDSSFMVNLLMVHHYKRGAWYPRGGGSEIAFQLATTIQQAGGTLLVRAPVTRILVSSTGAAVGVAVQKGSGKEEVEIFAPVIISDAGIFNTFSKLLPPPLRSHPGVHSLLTTVQHGMGSFLVFVGLRGSAAELDLPPTNFWIYPHNDLDGM
;
A
#
# COMPACT_ATOMS: atom_id res chain seq x y z
N GLY A 1 -9.57 -3.55 -6.63
CA GLY A 1 -10.39 -3.90 -5.46
C GLY A 1 -9.52 -3.78 -4.23
N ILE A 2 -10.13 -3.63 -3.05
CA ILE A 2 -9.42 -3.64 -1.77
C ILE A 2 -9.59 -5.02 -1.13
N HIS A 3 -8.54 -5.54 -0.47
CA HIS A 3 -8.63 -6.81 0.25
C HIS A 3 -9.22 -6.60 1.65
N TYR A 4 -8.55 -5.81 2.48
CA TYR A 4 -9.02 -5.28 3.77
C TYR A 4 -8.10 -4.13 4.22
N VAL A 5 -8.47 -3.43 5.30
CA VAL A 5 -7.78 -2.24 5.80
C VAL A 5 -7.59 -2.34 7.31
N GLY A 6 -6.39 -2.09 7.78
CA GLY A 6 -6.05 -1.99 9.20
C GLY A 6 -6.35 -0.60 9.76
N GLN A 7 -6.12 -0.43 11.06
CA GLN A 7 -6.30 0.87 11.74
C GLN A 7 -7.66 1.56 11.48
N MET A 8 -8.76 0.80 11.40
CA MET A 8 -10.12 1.34 11.24
C MET A 8 -10.93 1.34 12.54
N HIS A 9 -10.28 1.11 13.68
CA HIS A 9 -10.88 1.24 15.00
C HIS A 9 -11.20 2.71 15.30
N GLU A 10 -12.20 2.92 16.16
CA GLU A 10 -12.65 4.24 16.58
C GLU A 10 -11.52 5.10 17.13
N GLY A 11 -11.49 6.38 16.73
CA GLY A 11 -10.48 7.37 17.15
C GLY A 11 -9.09 7.21 16.50
N SER A 12 -8.88 6.25 15.61
CA SER A 12 -7.63 6.16 14.86
C SER A 12 -7.53 7.24 13.78
N VAL A 13 -6.30 7.71 13.50
CA VAL A 13 -6.05 8.81 12.57
C VAL A 13 -6.57 8.50 11.17
N LEU A 14 -6.33 7.28 10.67
CA LEU A 14 -6.80 6.88 9.35
C LEU A 14 -8.33 6.82 9.28
N ARG A 15 -8.98 6.31 10.33
CA ARG A 15 -10.45 6.28 10.40
C ARG A 15 -11.04 7.68 10.38
N VAL A 16 -10.49 8.57 11.22
CA VAL A 16 -10.89 9.99 11.27
C VAL A 16 -10.72 10.64 9.90
N ALA A 17 -9.58 10.44 9.23
CA ALA A 17 -9.34 11.00 7.90
C ALA A 17 -10.37 10.51 6.87
N LEU A 18 -10.68 9.20 6.85
CA LEU A 18 -11.67 8.64 5.92
C LEU A 18 -13.08 9.11 6.25
N ASP A 19 -13.45 9.21 7.53
CA ASP A 19 -14.74 9.76 7.93
C ASP A 19 -14.88 11.23 7.48
N GLN A 20 -13.83 12.05 7.60
CA GLN A 20 -13.85 13.43 7.08
C GLN A 20 -13.99 13.48 5.55
N LEU A 21 -13.32 12.58 4.83
CA LEU A 21 -13.37 12.54 3.37
C LEU A 21 -14.70 12.00 2.83
N THR A 22 -15.41 11.20 3.61
CA THR A 22 -16.65 10.51 3.20
C THR A 22 -17.88 10.99 3.97
N ASP A 23 -17.78 12.10 4.69
CA ASP A 23 -18.82 12.65 5.57
C ASP A 23 -19.42 11.60 6.52
N GLY A 24 -18.56 10.73 7.05
CA GLY A 24 -18.90 9.65 7.98
C GLY A 24 -19.75 8.52 7.38
N GLN A 25 -20.03 8.53 6.07
CA GLN A 25 -20.92 7.54 5.45
C GLN A 25 -20.28 6.16 5.28
N LEU A 26 -18.95 6.10 5.22
CA LEU A 26 -18.23 4.86 5.02
C LEU A 26 -18.28 3.98 6.28
N CYS A 27 -19.09 2.92 6.20
CA CYS A 27 -19.26 1.95 7.28
C CYS A 27 -18.26 0.80 7.15
N TRP A 28 -17.73 0.32 8.28
CA TRP A 28 -16.69 -0.72 8.29
C TRP A 28 -17.13 -1.92 9.12
N HIS A 29 -16.84 -3.12 8.61
CA HIS A 29 -17.00 -4.38 9.31
C HIS A 29 -15.64 -4.89 9.78
N ARG A 30 -15.48 -5.18 11.06
CA ARG A 30 -14.26 -5.79 11.58
C ARG A 30 -14.23 -7.26 11.19
N LEU A 31 -13.10 -7.74 10.68
CA LEU A 31 -12.89 -9.15 10.38
C LEU A 31 -12.90 -9.99 11.67
N PRO A 32 -13.21 -11.30 11.60
CA PRO A 32 -13.14 -12.20 12.74
C PRO A 32 -11.71 -12.28 13.30
N ASP A 33 -11.59 -12.88 14.48
CA ASP A 33 -10.31 -13.25 15.07
C ASP A 33 -10.18 -14.78 15.11
N PRO A 34 -9.12 -15.39 14.54
CA PRO A 34 -8.02 -14.76 13.79
C PRO A 34 -8.49 -14.19 12.43
N TYR A 35 -7.86 -13.08 12.01
CA TYR A 35 -8.23 -12.41 10.76
C TYR A 35 -7.56 -13.03 9.54
N ASP A 36 -6.33 -13.53 9.71
CA ASP A 36 -5.56 -14.23 8.68
C ASP A 36 -5.05 -15.57 9.25
N GLU A 37 -5.06 -16.60 8.41
CA GLU A 37 -4.34 -17.87 8.60
C GLU A 37 -3.30 -18.01 7.51
N VAL A 38 -2.04 -18.24 7.90
CA VAL A 38 -0.91 -18.41 6.99
C VAL A 38 -0.46 -19.87 7.04
N SER A 39 -0.56 -20.55 5.91
CA SER A 39 -0.04 -21.90 5.71
C SER A 39 1.34 -21.84 5.05
N LEU A 40 2.34 -22.44 5.69
CA LEU A 40 3.70 -22.63 5.17
C LEU A 40 3.94 -24.13 5.01
N GLY A 41 3.68 -24.66 3.80
CA GLY A 41 3.62 -26.09 3.56
C GLY A 41 2.57 -26.77 4.46
N PRO A 42 2.94 -27.77 5.29
CA PRO A 42 1.99 -28.42 6.19
C PRO A 42 1.70 -27.64 7.48
N ARG A 43 2.49 -26.58 7.78
CA ARG A 43 2.36 -25.81 9.02
C ARG A 43 1.38 -24.67 8.84
N ARG A 44 0.61 -24.36 9.88
CA ARG A 44 -0.41 -23.31 9.88
C ARG A 44 -0.19 -22.38 11.06
N TYR A 45 -0.28 -21.09 10.79
CA TYR A 45 -0.11 -20.01 11.75
C TYR A 45 -1.30 -19.07 11.71
N GLN A 46 -1.72 -18.59 12.88
CA GLN A 46 -2.88 -17.73 13.02
C GLN A 46 -2.46 -16.33 13.46
N LEU A 47 -3.04 -15.33 12.81
CA LEU A 47 -2.79 -13.92 13.09
C LEU A 47 -3.98 -13.37 13.85
N HIS A 48 -3.77 -13.18 15.16
CA HIS A 48 -4.75 -12.62 16.07
C HIS A 48 -4.65 -11.10 16.13
N SER A 49 -5.75 -10.45 16.47
CA SER A 49 -5.89 -9.00 16.49
C SER A 49 -5.91 -8.48 17.92
N GLY A 50 -4.94 -7.63 18.26
CA GLY A 50 -4.86 -7.08 19.61
C GLY A 50 -3.52 -6.44 19.91
N LYS A 51 -3.48 -5.49 20.85
CA LYS A 51 -2.19 -4.87 21.24
C LYS A 51 -1.27 -5.87 21.94
N VAL A 52 -1.87 -6.73 22.77
CA VAL A 52 -1.21 -7.76 23.58
C VAL A 52 -1.38 -9.10 22.90
N ASP A 53 -2.62 -9.48 22.59
CA ASP A 53 -2.98 -10.78 22.02
C ASP A 53 -2.22 -11.12 20.74
N PHE A 54 -1.99 -10.15 19.84
CA PHE A 54 -1.17 -10.36 18.64
C PHE A 54 0.24 -10.87 18.99
N VAL A 55 0.88 -10.27 20.00
CA VAL A 55 2.26 -10.62 20.39
C VAL A 55 2.25 -11.94 21.16
N THR A 56 1.31 -12.10 22.10
CA THR A 56 1.17 -13.33 22.89
C THR A 56 0.93 -14.54 22.00
N ALA A 57 0.01 -14.45 21.03
CA ALA A 57 -0.27 -15.54 20.10
C ALA A 57 0.93 -15.88 19.21
N LEU A 58 1.73 -14.89 18.79
CA LEU A 58 2.98 -15.15 18.07
C LEU A 58 4.02 -15.84 18.96
N GLU A 59 4.18 -15.40 20.20
CA GLU A 59 5.11 -16.00 21.17
C GLU A 59 4.70 -17.43 21.56
N GLU A 60 3.40 -17.76 21.54
CA GLU A 60 2.89 -19.12 21.75
C GLU A 60 3.18 -20.03 20.55
N GLN A 61 3.05 -19.50 19.33
CA GLN A 61 3.36 -20.22 18.08
C GLN A 61 4.87 -20.38 17.86
N PHE A 62 5.69 -19.46 18.38
CA PHE A 62 7.16 -19.48 18.28
C PHE A 62 7.81 -19.28 19.66
N PRO A 63 7.75 -20.30 20.55
CA PRO A 63 8.20 -20.17 21.93
C PRO A 63 9.69 -19.87 22.09
N ASN A 64 10.51 -20.21 21.08
CA ASN A 64 11.96 -19.96 21.08
C ASN A 64 12.34 -18.58 20.51
N GLU A 65 11.41 -17.87 19.88
CA GLU A 65 11.67 -16.62 19.14
C GLU A 65 11.08 -15.38 19.81
N LYS A 66 10.76 -15.45 21.11
CA LYS A 66 10.11 -14.36 21.84
C LYS A 66 10.90 -13.05 21.77
N GLU A 67 12.22 -13.11 21.88
CA GLU A 67 13.06 -11.91 21.81
C GLU A 67 13.08 -11.29 20.41
N ALA A 68 13.11 -12.11 19.36
CA ALA A 68 13.02 -11.64 17.97
C ALA A 68 11.67 -10.96 17.70
N ILE A 69 10.57 -11.57 18.17
CA ILE A 69 9.21 -11.00 18.06
C ILE A 69 9.13 -9.67 18.79
N LYS A 70 9.58 -9.60 20.05
CA LYS A 70 9.57 -8.34 20.83
C LYS A 70 10.36 -7.24 20.14
N GLU A 71 11.55 -7.58 19.62
CA GLU A 71 12.38 -6.61 18.92
C GLU A 71 11.74 -6.13 17.62
N PHE A 72 11.17 -7.04 16.82
CA PHE A 72 10.40 -6.67 15.62
C PHE A 72 9.24 -5.72 15.97
N MET A 73 8.47 -6.02 17.02
CA MET A 73 7.36 -5.16 17.46
C MET A 73 7.83 -3.80 17.99
N ARG A 74 9.00 -3.75 18.64
CA ARG A 74 9.65 -2.50 19.06
C ARG A 74 10.03 -1.67 17.84
N LEU A 75 10.69 -2.26 16.84
CA LEU A 75 11.08 -1.62 15.59
C LEU A 75 9.85 -1.10 14.82
N SER A 76 8.78 -1.88 14.76
CA SER A 76 7.50 -1.49 14.14
C SER A 76 6.91 -0.23 14.78
N LYS A 77 6.96 -0.13 16.12
CA LYS A 77 6.52 1.06 16.86
C LYS A 77 7.42 2.28 16.61
N VAL A 78 8.74 2.08 16.50
CA VAL A 78 9.69 3.16 16.16
C VAL A 78 9.43 3.66 14.74
N ALA A 79 9.32 2.76 13.76
CA ALA A 79 9.01 3.09 12.38
C ALA A 79 7.73 3.93 12.30
N SER A 80 6.62 3.45 12.87
CA SER A 80 5.34 4.17 12.88
C SER A 80 5.45 5.59 13.47
N ARG A 81 6.17 5.78 14.58
CA ARG A 81 6.36 7.10 15.21
C ARG A 81 7.20 8.05 14.36
N HIS A 82 8.12 7.51 13.56
CA HIS A 82 9.11 8.29 12.82
C HIS A 82 8.69 8.54 11.36
N VAL A 83 7.56 7.97 10.89
CA VAL A 83 7.00 8.23 9.54
C VAL A 83 6.90 9.73 9.21
N PRO A 84 6.51 10.64 10.13
CA PRO A 84 6.46 12.07 9.83
C PRO A 84 7.80 12.66 9.35
N LEU A 85 8.94 12.08 9.72
CA LEU A 85 10.25 12.54 9.25
C LEU A 85 10.45 12.31 7.75
N LEU A 86 9.85 11.27 7.18
CA LEU A 86 9.87 11.03 5.73
C LEU A 86 9.02 12.05 4.98
N VAL A 87 7.89 12.46 5.58
CA VAL A 87 7.03 13.52 5.04
C VAL A 87 7.77 14.86 5.09
N LEU A 88 8.41 15.18 6.23
CA LEU A 88 9.22 16.39 6.38
C LEU A 88 10.38 16.43 5.39
N LEU A 89 11.04 15.29 5.11
CA LEU A 89 12.10 15.23 4.11
C LEU A 89 11.61 15.66 2.71
N LYS A 90 10.35 15.38 2.36
CA LYS A 90 9.75 15.85 1.09
C LYS A 90 9.44 17.35 1.06
N MET A 91 9.46 18.02 2.21
CA MET A 91 9.29 19.49 2.31
C MET A 91 10.63 20.24 2.27
N VAL A 92 11.76 19.53 2.44
CA VAL A 92 13.10 20.10 2.36
C VAL A 92 13.49 20.35 0.89
N PRO A 93 14.23 21.42 0.57
CA PRO A 93 14.74 21.64 -0.78
C PRO A 93 15.49 20.42 -1.33
N LEU A 94 15.19 20.04 -2.58
CA LEU A 94 15.71 18.83 -3.20
C LEU A 94 17.23 18.69 -3.15
N TRP A 95 17.97 19.79 -3.31
CA TRP A 95 19.43 19.79 -3.25
C TRP A 95 19.94 19.36 -1.85
N LEU A 96 19.26 19.79 -0.79
CA LEU A 96 19.63 19.47 0.59
C LEU A 96 19.21 18.04 0.94
N ALA A 97 17.99 17.63 0.56
CA ALA A 97 17.55 16.25 0.73
C ALA A 97 18.49 15.27 0.01
N SER A 98 18.87 15.59 -1.23
CA SER A 98 19.85 14.84 -2.01
C SER A 98 21.21 14.79 -1.29
N PHE A 99 21.73 15.92 -0.82
CA PHE A 99 22.99 15.97 -0.06
C PHE A 99 22.95 15.07 1.18
N LEU A 100 21.89 15.12 1.99
CA LEU A 100 21.74 14.31 3.21
C LEU A 100 21.69 12.80 2.91
N VAL A 101 21.04 12.41 1.81
CA VAL A 101 20.95 11.01 1.38
C VAL A 101 22.30 10.52 0.85
N HIS A 102 22.94 11.26 -0.05
CA HIS A 102 24.22 10.87 -0.67
C HIS A 102 25.38 10.81 0.34
N THR A 103 25.39 11.70 1.34
CA THR A 103 26.41 11.69 2.39
C THR A 103 26.13 10.68 3.50
N GLY A 104 24.92 10.09 3.54
CA GLY A 104 24.49 9.20 4.60
C GLY A 104 24.18 9.90 5.93
N LEU A 105 24.27 11.23 6.02
CA LEU A 105 23.92 11.99 7.23
C LEU A 105 22.46 11.80 7.63
N ILE A 106 21.58 11.52 6.66
CA ILE A 106 20.16 11.23 6.92
C ILE A 106 19.98 10.08 7.91
N TYR A 107 20.88 9.09 7.88
CA TYR A 107 20.81 7.91 8.74
C TYR A 107 21.10 8.21 10.21
N TRP A 108 21.80 9.30 10.50
CA TRP A 108 22.13 9.73 11.85
C TRP A 108 20.97 10.46 12.52
N ILE A 109 20.03 10.98 11.72
CA ILE A 109 18.85 11.71 12.20
C ILE A 109 17.84 10.74 12.83
N SER A 110 17.61 9.58 12.19
CA SER A 110 16.60 8.64 12.62
C SER A 110 16.81 7.25 12.03
N PRO A 111 16.56 6.18 12.81
CA PRO A 111 16.70 4.81 12.31
C PRO A 111 15.70 4.47 11.19
N ILE A 112 14.62 5.25 11.02
CA ILE A 112 13.64 5.00 9.95
C ILE A 112 14.27 5.05 8.56
N PHE A 113 15.28 5.90 8.35
CA PHE A 113 15.94 6.01 7.06
C PHE A 113 16.77 4.76 6.76
N HIS A 114 17.42 4.17 7.77
CA HIS A 114 18.05 2.86 7.64
C HIS A 114 17.01 1.78 7.37
N MET A 115 15.93 1.71 8.15
CA MET A 115 14.86 0.73 7.92
C MET A 115 14.24 0.85 6.52
N ALA A 116 14.15 2.07 5.97
CA ALA A 116 13.62 2.30 4.63
C ALA A 116 14.57 1.76 3.55
N ALA A 117 15.87 1.92 3.73
CA ALA A 117 16.91 1.51 2.78
C ALA A 117 17.32 0.02 2.91
N THR A 118 17.03 -0.62 4.05
CA THR A 118 17.35 -2.03 4.27
C THR A 118 16.26 -2.93 3.69
N SER A 119 16.69 -4.00 3.02
CA SER A 119 15.82 -5.09 2.58
C SER A 119 15.13 -5.79 3.75
N HIS A 120 13.84 -6.14 3.62
CA HIS A 120 13.11 -6.86 4.65
C HIS A 120 13.74 -8.23 4.90
N GLY A 121 14.07 -8.99 3.85
CA GLY A 121 14.76 -10.28 3.96
C GLY A 121 16.07 -10.17 4.73
N GLN A 122 16.89 -9.16 4.42
CA GLN A 122 18.16 -8.92 5.12
C GLN A 122 17.98 -8.58 6.60
N ALA A 123 17.02 -7.71 6.93
CA ALA A 123 16.74 -7.33 8.31
C ALA A 123 16.17 -8.50 9.12
N MET A 124 15.26 -9.29 8.53
CA MET A 124 14.71 -10.48 9.17
C MET A 124 15.76 -11.57 9.40
N ALA A 125 16.72 -11.71 8.49
CA ALA A 125 17.84 -12.63 8.66
C ALA A 125 18.73 -12.29 9.87
N GLN A 126 18.80 -11.01 10.25
CA GLN A 126 19.53 -10.55 11.45
C GLN A 126 18.71 -10.71 12.73
N LEU A 127 17.38 -10.72 12.65
CA LEU A 127 16.50 -10.80 13.82
C LEU A 127 16.27 -12.23 14.31
N THR A 128 16.18 -13.19 13.40
CA THR A 128 15.85 -14.59 13.75
C THR A 128 16.50 -15.56 12.77
N ALA A 129 16.81 -16.77 13.22
CA ALA A 129 17.25 -17.88 12.37
C ALA A 129 16.09 -18.78 11.92
N ASP A 130 14.89 -18.62 12.51
CA ASP A 130 13.71 -19.43 12.19
C ASP A 130 13.11 -19.00 10.84
N PRO A 131 13.13 -19.87 9.81
CA PRO A 131 12.67 -19.51 8.48
C PRO A 131 11.14 -19.33 8.40
N ASP A 132 10.36 -20.00 9.28
CA ASP A 132 8.91 -19.82 9.29
C ASP A 132 8.53 -18.48 9.92
N LEU A 133 9.23 -18.04 10.97
CA LEU A 133 9.00 -16.72 11.53
C LEU A 133 9.35 -15.61 10.53
N ARG A 134 10.45 -15.77 9.77
CA ARG A 134 10.80 -14.83 8.69
C ARG A 134 9.67 -14.75 7.65
N ALA A 135 9.20 -15.90 7.17
CA ALA A 135 8.10 -15.98 6.22
C ALA A 135 6.80 -15.38 6.78
N LEU A 136 6.46 -15.71 8.03
CA LEU A 136 5.25 -15.22 8.69
C LEU A 136 5.28 -13.71 8.95
N LEU A 137 6.44 -13.08 9.10
CA LEU A 137 6.53 -11.62 9.21
C LEU A 137 6.66 -10.91 7.84
N SER A 138 6.76 -11.69 6.76
CA SER A 138 6.87 -11.25 5.37
C SER A 138 5.64 -11.57 4.52
N TYR A 139 4.64 -12.30 5.05
CA TYR A 139 3.54 -12.87 4.26
C TYR A 139 2.65 -11.82 3.58
N ILE A 140 2.62 -10.59 4.07
CA ILE A 140 1.78 -9.54 3.49
C ILE A 140 2.40 -9.10 2.18
N PHE A 141 1.83 -9.62 1.09
CA PHE A 141 2.36 -9.38 -0.24
C PHE A 141 1.89 -8.04 -0.83
N TYR A 142 2.85 -7.19 -1.21
CA TYR A 142 2.60 -5.92 -1.90
C TYR A 142 3.35 -5.81 -3.23
N GLY A 143 3.54 -6.94 -3.91
CA GLY A 143 4.04 -6.97 -5.29
C GLY A 143 5.56 -7.14 -5.43
N MET A 144 6.30 -7.36 -4.34
CA MET A 144 7.73 -7.69 -4.38
C MET A 144 8.07 -8.72 -3.31
N ALA A 145 9.11 -9.50 -3.59
CA ALA A 145 9.59 -10.53 -2.67
C ALA A 145 10.39 -9.89 -1.51
N PRO A 146 10.50 -10.57 -0.34
CA PRO A 146 11.07 -9.98 0.86
C PRO A 146 12.48 -9.39 0.69
N GLN A 147 13.34 -10.06 -0.07
CA GLN A 147 14.69 -9.60 -0.41
C GLN A 147 14.73 -8.27 -1.16
N ASP A 148 13.71 -7.98 -1.98
CA ASP A 148 13.65 -6.76 -2.79
C ASP A 148 12.76 -5.68 -2.16
N SER A 149 12.13 -5.99 -1.03
CA SER A 149 11.17 -5.12 -0.37
C SER A 149 11.79 -4.35 0.80
N SER A 150 11.27 -3.17 1.13
CA SER A 150 11.77 -2.36 2.25
C SER A 150 11.35 -2.93 3.61
N PHE A 151 12.29 -3.05 4.55
CA PHE A 151 12.02 -3.48 5.92
C PHE A 151 11.02 -2.56 6.63
N MET A 152 11.15 -1.25 6.44
CA MET A 152 10.21 -0.27 6.97
C MET A 152 8.77 -0.49 6.50
N VAL A 153 8.57 -0.78 5.21
CA VAL A 153 7.22 -0.97 4.66
C VAL A 153 6.55 -2.17 5.32
N ASN A 154 7.25 -3.30 5.42
CA ASN A 154 6.77 -4.48 6.15
C ASN A 154 6.45 -4.18 7.63
N LEU A 155 7.33 -3.47 8.34
CA LEU A 155 7.09 -3.06 9.73
C LEU A 155 5.80 -2.24 9.89
N LEU A 156 5.54 -1.34 8.94
CA LEU A 156 4.33 -0.51 8.92
C LEU A 156 3.08 -1.33 8.53
N MET A 157 3.20 -2.31 7.64
CA MET A 157 2.11 -3.22 7.29
C MET A 157 1.69 -4.08 8.49
N VAL A 158 2.64 -4.70 9.19
CA VAL A 158 2.32 -5.43 10.43
C VAL A 158 1.75 -4.49 11.50
N HIS A 159 2.30 -3.28 11.63
CA HIS A 159 1.75 -2.27 12.54
C HIS A 159 0.29 -1.94 12.23
N HIS A 160 -0.04 -1.84 10.93
CA HIS A 160 -1.34 -1.45 10.42
C HIS A 160 -2.42 -2.48 10.80
N TYR A 161 -2.12 -3.77 10.66
CA TYR A 161 -3.05 -4.86 10.96
C TYR A 161 -2.98 -5.40 12.39
N LYS A 162 -2.00 -4.98 13.20
CA LYS A 162 -1.86 -5.44 14.59
C LYS A 162 -3.16 -5.37 15.41
N ARG A 163 -3.98 -4.33 15.20
CA ARG A 163 -5.25 -4.14 15.93
C ARG A 163 -6.47 -4.79 15.26
N GLY A 164 -6.24 -5.52 14.18
CA GLY A 164 -7.24 -6.17 13.36
C GLY A 164 -7.29 -5.63 11.94
N ALA A 165 -8.19 -6.20 11.18
CA ALA A 165 -8.51 -5.84 9.82
C ALA A 165 -10.01 -5.49 9.71
N TRP A 166 -10.34 -4.63 8.76
CA TRP A 166 -11.70 -4.18 8.48
C TRP A 166 -11.97 -4.18 6.99
N TYR A 167 -13.23 -4.42 6.63
CA TYR A 167 -13.72 -4.37 5.27
C TYR A 167 -14.89 -3.38 5.16
N PRO A 168 -14.97 -2.53 4.12
CA PRO A 168 -16.10 -1.63 3.94
C PRO A 168 -17.39 -2.43 3.73
N ARG A 169 -18.43 -2.09 4.49
CA ARG A 169 -19.76 -2.68 4.33
C ARG A 169 -20.31 -2.25 2.97
N GLY A 170 -20.66 -3.21 2.12
CA GLY A 170 -21.07 -2.94 0.73
C GLY A 170 -19.96 -3.14 -0.31
N GLY A 171 -18.73 -3.40 0.14
CA GLY A 171 -17.59 -3.71 -0.74
C GLY A 171 -16.68 -2.51 -0.99
N GLY A 172 -15.53 -2.78 -1.60
CA GLY A 172 -14.50 -1.76 -1.85
C GLY A 172 -14.96 -0.55 -2.68
N SER A 173 -15.98 -0.72 -3.52
CA SER A 173 -16.53 0.36 -4.35
C SER A 173 -17.22 1.46 -3.52
N GLU A 174 -17.66 1.15 -2.29
CA GLU A 174 -18.26 2.16 -1.40
C GLU A 174 -17.32 3.32 -1.12
N ILE A 175 -16.01 3.08 -1.02
CA ILE A 175 -15.02 4.15 -0.85
C ILE A 175 -15.16 5.17 -1.97
N ALA A 176 -15.20 4.72 -3.23
CA ALA A 176 -15.33 5.60 -4.38
C ALA A 176 -16.70 6.29 -4.45
N PHE A 177 -17.79 5.58 -4.12
CA PHE A 177 -19.14 6.15 -4.15
C PHE A 177 -19.35 7.24 -3.10
N GLN A 178 -18.86 7.02 -1.87
CA GLN A 178 -18.97 8.03 -0.81
C GLN A 178 -18.08 9.24 -1.11
N LEU A 179 -16.85 9.04 -1.57
CA LEU A 179 -15.97 10.14 -1.99
C LEU A 179 -16.55 10.94 -3.16
N ALA A 180 -17.16 10.28 -4.14
CA ALA A 180 -17.79 10.96 -5.27
C ALA A 180 -18.89 11.93 -4.81
N THR A 181 -19.70 11.49 -3.85
CA THR A 181 -20.77 12.31 -3.26
C THR A 181 -20.19 13.56 -2.60
N THR A 182 -19.18 13.41 -1.74
CA THR A 182 -18.53 14.54 -1.05
C THR A 182 -17.88 15.51 -2.04
N ILE A 183 -17.22 15.01 -3.09
CA ILE A 183 -16.63 15.85 -4.15
C ILE A 183 -17.72 16.66 -4.86
N GLN A 184 -18.85 16.06 -5.22
CA GLN A 184 -19.94 16.75 -5.92
C GLN A 184 -20.62 17.79 -5.04
N GLN A 185 -20.83 17.49 -3.75
CA GLN A 185 -21.37 18.46 -2.79
C GLN A 185 -20.46 19.66 -2.59
N ALA A 186 -19.14 19.46 -2.69
CA ALA A 186 -18.15 20.54 -2.69
C ALA A 186 -18.06 21.32 -4.02
N GLY A 187 -18.92 21.00 -5.01
CA GLY A 187 -18.95 21.65 -6.33
C GLY A 187 -18.02 21.05 -7.38
N GLY A 188 -17.34 19.94 -7.05
CA GLY A 188 -16.52 19.18 -7.99
C GLY A 188 -17.34 18.39 -9.00
N THR A 189 -16.71 18.00 -10.10
CA THR A 189 -17.33 17.16 -11.15
C THR A 189 -16.51 15.91 -11.37
N LEU A 190 -17.18 14.75 -11.47
CA LEU A 190 -16.56 13.47 -11.81
C LEU A 190 -17.03 13.03 -13.19
N LEU A 191 -16.08 12.83 -14.10
CA LEU A 191 -16.34 12.31 -15.43
C LEU A 191 -15.90 10.86 -15.51
N VAL A 192 -16.85 9.95 -15.70
CA VAL A 192 -16.59 8.52 -15.91
C VAL A 192 -16.67 8.16 -17.39
N ARG A 193 -16.02 7.07 -17.80
CA ARG A 193 -15.90 6.68 -19.23
C ARG A 193 -15.32 7.82 -20.09
N ALA A 194 -14.43 8.61 -19.49
CA ALA A 194 -13.83 9.80 -20.06
C ALA A 194 -12.31 9.62 -20.10
N PRO A 195 -11.78 8.73 -20.96
CA PRO A 195 -10.36 8.43 -20.95
C PRO A 195 -9.56 9.66 -21.42
N VAL A 196 -8.57 10.05 -20.62
CA VAL A 196 -7.59 11.07 -20.98
C VAL A 196 -6.62 10.48 -21.99
N THR A 197 -6.45 11.15 -23.13
CA THR A 197 -5.60 10.68 -24.24
C THR A 197 -4.26 11.40 -24.30
N ARG A 198 -4.21 12.68 -23.90
CA ARG A 198 -2.97 13.45 -23.73
C ARG A 198 -3.08 14.53 -22.65
N ILE A 199 -1.94 14.90 -22.10
CA ILE A 199 -1.76 16.11 -21.30
C ILE A 199 -1.43 17.26 -22.26
N LEU A 200 -2.11 18.39 -22.08
CA LEU A 200 -1.86 19.63 -22.83
C LEU A 200 -0.73 20.38 -22.14
N VAL A 201 0.29 20.75 -22.91
CA VAL A 201 1.49 21.45 -22.41
C VAL A 201 1.69 22.72 -23.22
N SER A 202 1.91 23.84 -22.53
CA SER A 202 2.19 25.13 -23.15
C SER A 202 3.55 25.14 -23.86
N SER A 203 3.79 26.17 -24.67
CA SER A 203 5.11 26.42 -25.27
C SER A 203 6.22 26.64 -24.23
N THR A 204 5.87 27.05 -23.00
CA THR A 204 6.80 27.22 -21.88
C THR A 204 7.06 25.92 -21.11
N GLY A 205 6.43 24.80 -21.51
CA GLY A 205 6.59 23.50 -20.86
C GLY A 205 5.68 23.25 -19.66
N ALA A 206 4.73 24.14 -19.38
CA ALA A 206 3.78 23.98 -18.27
C ALA A 206 2.58 23.12 -18.69
N ALA A 207 2.14 22.19 -17.84
CA ALA A 207 0.88 21.49 -18.06
C ALA A 207 -0.30 22.47 -17.86
N VAL A 208 -1.20 22.54 -18.84
CA VAL A 208 -2.30 23.52 -18.88
C VAL A 208 -3.68 22.88 -19.07
N GLY A 209 -3.74 21.56 -19.20
CA GLY A 209 -5.00 20.83 -19.33
C GLY A 209 -4.81 19.40 -19.77
N VAL A 210 -5.91 18.77 -20.16
CA VAL A 210 -5.96 17.41 -20.70
C VAL A 210 -6.89 17.35 -21.91
N ALA A 211 -6.59 16.47 -22.86
CA ALA A 211 -7.54 16.07 -23.88
C ALA A 211 -8.23 14.78 -23.46
N VAL A 212 -9.55 14.75 -23.61
CA VAL A 212 -10.41 13.65 -23.18
C VAL A 212 -11.17 13.13 -24.39
N GLN A 213 -11.21 11.82 -24.57
CA GLN A 213 -11.96 11.20 -25.66
C GLN A 213 -13.46 11.45 -25.50
N LYS A 214 -14.14 11.80 -26.58
CA LYS A 214 -15.59 12.00 -26.64
C LYS A 214 -16.26 10.80 -27.31
N GLY A 215 -17.02 10.03 -26.53
CA GLY A 215 -17.72 8.84 -27.01
C GLY A 215 -16.74 7.73 -27.43
N SER A 216 -17.18 6.83 -28.32
CA SER A 216 -16.37 5.72 -28.84
C SER A 216 -15.49 6.09 -30.04
N GLY A 217 -15.60 7.33 -30.54
CA GLY A 217 -14.88 7.83 -31.71
C GLY A 217 -13.47 8.32 -31.40
N LYS A 218 -12.82 8.95 -32.39
CA LYS A 218 -11.52 9.62 -32.23
C LYS A 218 -11.62 11.10 -31.88
N GLU A 219 -12.84 11.59 -31.65
CA GLU A 219 -13.06 12.98 -31.24
C GLU A 219 -12.55 13.18 -29.81
N GLU A 220 -11.98 14.36 -29.57
CA GLU A 220 -11.46 14.74 -28.27
C GLU A 220 -11.97 16.12 -27.89
N VAL A 221 -12.12 16.34 -26.59
CA VAL A 221 -12.43 17.64 -25.99
C VAL A 221 -11.29 18.03 -25.08
N GLU A 222 -10.83 19.27 -25.20
CA GLU A 222 -9.80 19.84 -24.34
C GLU A 222 -10.42 20.45 -23.09
N ILE A 223 -9.88 20.08 -21.93
CA ILE A 223 -10.27 20.61 -20.63
C ILE A 223 -9.05 21.31 -20.04
N PHE A 224 -9.13 22.62 -19.88
CA PHE A 224 -8.04 23.43 -19.34
C PHE A 224 -8.10 23.53 -17.82
N ALA A 225 -6.95 23.45 -17.18
CA ALA A 225 -6.81 23.58 -15.74
C ALA A 225 -5.43 24.15 -15.37
N PRO A 226 -5.33 24.98 -14.31
CA PRO A 226 -4.04 25.52 -13.86
C PRO A 226 -3.17 24.46 -13.17
N VAL A 227 -3.77 23.39 -12.66
CA VAL A 227 -3.09 22.29 -11.97
C VAL A 227 -3.60 20.97 -12.50
N ILE A 228 -2.68 20.10 -12.90
CA ILE A 228 -2.97 18.77 -13.42
C ILE A 228 -2.35 17.77 -12.46
N ILE A 229 -3.19 16.95 -11.82
CA ILE A 229 -2.75 15.84 -10.97
C ILE A 229 -3.01 14.55 -11.74
N SER A 230 -1.96 13.77 -12.00
CA SER A 230 -2.06 12.52 -12.74
C SER A 230 -1.93 11.33 -11.81
N ASP A 231 -3.03 10.62 -11.59
CA ASP A 231 -3.09 9.34 -10.87
C ASP A 231 -3.11 8.12 -11.83
N ALA A 232 -2.65 8.30 -13.07
CA ALA A 232 -2.60 7.23 -14.06
C ALA A 232 -1.42 6.26 -13.86
N GLY A 233 -0.52 6.55 -12.91
CA GLY A 233 0.74 5.86 -12.70
C GLY A 233 1.85 6.35 -13.64
N ILE A 234 3.09 6.33 -13.15
CA ILE A 234 4.26 6.98 -13.78
C ILE A 234 4.47 6.57 -15.25
N PHE A 235 4.40 5.28 -15.57
CA PHE A 235 4.56 4.80 -16.95
C PHE A 235 3.46 5.29 -17.89
N ASN A 236 2.20 5.30 -17.44
CA ASN A 236 1.12 5.81 -18.29
C ASN A 236 1.24 7.33 -18.48
N THR A 237 1.51 8.06 -17.40
CA THR A 237 1.66 9.52 -17.46
C THR A 237 2.79 9.92 -18.40
N PHE A 238 4.00 9.41 -18.18
CA PHE A 238 5.20 9.89 -18.87
C PHE A 238 5.44 9.21 -20.22
N SER A 239 5.10 7.93 -20.38
CA SER A 239 5.34 7.20 -21.63
C SER A 239 4.16 7.25 -22.61
N LYS A 240 2.94 7.58 -22.15
CA LYS A 240 1.73 7.59 -23.01
C LYS A 240 1.04 8.95 -23.06
N LEU A 241 0.77 9.58 -21.91
CA LEU A 241 -0.07 10.78 -21.87
C LEU A 241 0.69 12.08 -22.19
N LEU A 242 2.01 12.14 -22.00
CA LEU A 242 2.80 13.30 -22.44
C LEU A 242 2.80 13.43 -23.97
N PRO A 243 2.94 14.65 -24.52
CA PRO A 243 3.18 14.84 -25.96
C PRO A 243 4.46 14.14 -26.46
N PRO A 244 4.50 13.63 -27.71
CA PRO A 244 5.64 12.86 -28.22
C PRO A 244 7.03 13.51 -28.03
N PRO A 245 7.22 14.83 -28.24
CA PRO A 245 8.53 15.46 -28.02
C PRO A 245 9.03 15.35 -26.57
N LEU A 246 8.11 15.36 -25.59
CA LEU A 246 8.45 15.28 -24.17
C LEU A 246 8.69 13.84 -23.71
N ARG A 247 8.05 12.85 -24.35
CA ARG A 247 8.30 11.42 -24.04
C ARG A 247 9.75 11.03 -24.28
N SER A 248 10.36 11.57 -25.34
CA SER A 248 11.75 11.31 -25.71
C SER A 248 12.76 12.15 -24.92
N HIS A 249 12.30 12.99 -23.98
CA HIS A 249 13.19 13.82 -23.19
C HIS A 249 14.09 12.95 -22.30
N PRO A 250 15.43 13.16 -22.26
CA PRO A 250 16.34 12.33 -21.48
C PRO A 250 15.98 12.23 -19.99
N GLY A 251 15.47 13.32 -19.42
CA GLY A 251 14.99 13.35 -18.03
C GLY A 251 13.78 12.42 -17.77
N VAL A 252 12.89 12.26 -18.76
CA VAL A 252 11.76 11.32 -18.66
C VAL A 252 12.26 9.88 -18.74
N HIS A 253 13.16 9.59 -19.66
CA HIS A 253 13.77 8.27 -19.77
C HIS A 253 14.52 7.89 -18.49
N SER A 254 15.35 8.79 -17.96
CA SER A 254 16.07 8.59 -16.70
C SER A 254 15.10 8.28 -15.55
N LEU A 255 14.04 9.07 -15.40
CA LEU A 255 13.02 8.85 -14.37
C LEU A 255 12.33 7.48 -14.50
N LEU A 256 12.01 7.04 -15.72
CA LEU A 256 11.35 5.74 -15.92
C LEU A 256 12.27 4.56 -15.63
N THR A 257 13.60 4.73 -15.75
CA THR A 257 14.56 3.68 -15.40
C THR A 257 14.79 3.50 -13.90
N THR A 258 14.34 4.43 -13.05
CA THR A 258 14.49 4.32 -11.59
C THR A 258 13.41 3.46 -10.94
N VAL A 259 12.38 3.06 -11.69
CA VAL A 259 11.24 2.29 -11.20
C VAL A 259 11.07 1.03 -12.04
N GLN A 260 10.68 -0.05 -11.39
CA GLN A 260 10.37 -1.32 -12.03
C GLN A 260 8.91 -1.69 -11.78
N HIS A 261 8.34 -2.49 -12.67
CA HIS A 261 7.03 -3.08 -12.42
C HIS A 261 7.15 -4.12 -11.31
N GLY A 262 6.26 -4.05 -10.32
CA GLY A 262 6.07 -5.14 -9.36
C GLY A 262 5.45 -6.37 -10.03
N MET A 263 5.37 -7.45 -9.27
CA MET A 263 4.74 -8.69 -9.72
C MET A 263 3.27 -8.48 -10.09
N GLY A 264 2.85 -9.16 -11.16
CA GLY A 264 1.45 -9.26 -11.53
C GLY A 264 0.66 -10.12 -10.54
N SER A 265 -0.65 -9.99 -10.55
CA SER A 265 -1.56 -10.86 -9.79
C SER A 265 -2.65 -11.40 -10.72
N PHE A 266 -3.08 -12.63 -10.43
CA PHE A 266 -4.23 -13.26 -11.07
C PHE A 266 -5.32 -13.43 -10.02
N LEU A 267 -6.48 -12.83 -10.27
CA LEU A 267 -7.61 -12.85 -9.33
C LEU A 267 -8.74 -13.68 -9.92
N VAL A 268 -9.23 -14.65 -9.14
CA VAL A 268 -10.41 -15.47 -9.47
C VAL A 268 -11.53 -15.14 -8.48
N PHE A 269 -12.69 -14.78 -9.02
CA PHE A 269 -13.91 -14.59 -8.23
C PHE A 269 -14.81 -15.79 -8.43
N VAL A 270 -15.18 -16.47 -7.34
CA VAL A 270 -16.03 -17.65 -7.36
C VAL A 270 -17.36 -17.32 -6.70
N GLY A 271 -18.46 -17.48 -7.45
CA GLY A 271 -19.81 -17.41 -6.90
C GLY A 271 -20.26 -18.79 -6.45
N LEU A 272 -20.62 -18.92 -5.17
CA LEU A 272 -21.13 -20.17 -4.58
C LEU A 272 -22.63 -20.04 -4.29
N ARG A 273 -23.37 -21.14 -4.40
CA ARG A 273 -24.79 -21.20 -4.05
C ARG A 273 -24.93 -21.67 -2.61
N GLY A 274 -25.48 -20.82 -1.76
CA GLY A 274 -25.66 -21.05 -0.33
C GLY A 274 -25.11 -19.88 0.48
N SER A 275 -25.54 -19.75 1.73
CA SER A 275 -24.95 -18.81 2.67
C SER A 275 -23.59 -19.30 3.19
N ALA A 276 -22.78 -18.40 3.75
CA ALA A 276 -21.51 -18.79 4.38
C ALA A 276 -21.70 -19.84 5.48
N ALA A 277 -22.80 -19.78 6.23
CA ALA A 277 -23.12 -20.75 7.27
C ALA A 277 -23.53 -22.13 6.70
N GLU A 278 -24.30 -22.17 5.62
CA GLU A 278 -24.69 -23.42 4.95
C GLU A 278 -23.51 -24.16 4.32
N LEU A 279 -22.51 -23.39 3.87
CA LEU A 279 -21.32 -23.89 3.18
C LEU A 279 -20.11 -24.06 4.10
N ASP A 280 -20.26 -23.76 5.39
CA ASP A 280 -19.17 -23.76 6.39
C ASP A 280 -17.94 -22.94 5.93
N LEU A 281 -18.20 -21.76 5.35
CA LEU A 281 -17.17 -20.86 4.87
C LEU A 281 -16.77 -19.88 5.99
N PRO A 282 -15.56 -20.03 6.56
CA PRO A 282 -15.10 -19.10 7.59
C PRO A 282 -14.80 -17.72 6.97
N PRO A 283 -15.00 -16.62 7.72
CA PRO A 283 -14.70 -15.27 7.24
C PRO A 283 -13.22 -14.88 7.34
N THR A 284 -12.35 -15.81 7.73
CA THR A 284 -10.89 -15.65 7.83
C THR A 284 -10.23 -15.69 6.46
N ASN A 285 -9.19 -14.88 6.22
CA ASN A 285 -8.42 -14.99 4.99
C ASN A 285 -7.37 -16.10 5.11
N PHE A 286 -7.16 -16.84 4.04
CA PHE A 286 -6.13 -17.87 3.97
C PHE A 286 -5.01 -17.43 3.02
N TRP A 287 -3.79 -17.41 3.55
CA TRP A 287 -2.56 -17.18 2.82
C TRP A 287 -1.82 -18.51 2.72
N ILE A 288 -1.69 -19.07 1.52
CA ILE A 288 -1.18 -20.43 1.34
C ILE A 288 0.10 -20.38 0.53
N TYR A 289 1.21 -20.70 1.18
CA TYR A 289 2.53 -20.79 0.57
C TYR A 289 3.01 -22.25 0.56
N PRO A 290 3.53 -22.76 -0.56
CA PRO A 290 4.06 -24.13 -0.64
C PRO A 290 5.22 -24.39 0.32
N HIS A 291 6.02 -23.35 0.62
CA HIS A 291 7.17 -23.39 1.50
C HIS A 291 7.40 -22.01 2.15
N ASN A 292 8.39 -21.91 3.03
CA ASN A 292 8.75 -20.69 3.76
C ASN A 292 9.79 -19.81 3.04
N ASP A 293 10.37 -20.27 1.93
CA ASP A 293 11.14 -19.40 1.05
C ASP A 293 10.18 -18.52 0.24
N LEU A 294 10.05 -17.25 0.63
CA LEU A 294 9.18 -16.31 -0.08
C LEU A 294 9.94 -15.47 -1.14
N ASP A 295 11.26 -15.66 -1.24
CA ASP A 295 12.11 -14.91 -2.17
C ASP A 295 12.06 -15.52 -3.59
N GLY A 296 11.82 -16.84 -3.68
CA GLY A 296 11.75 -17.60 -4.93
C GLY A 296 10.37 -17.67 -5.61
N MET A 297 9.41 -16.86 -5.18
CA MET A 297 8.04 -16.83 -5.72
C MET A 297 7.91 -16.03 -7.03
#